data_AF-A0AAD4U447-F1
#
_entry.id   AF-A0AAD4U447-F1
#
_cell.length_a   1.000
_cell.length_b   1.000
_cell.length_c   1.000
_cell.angle_alpha   90.00
_cell.angle_beta   90.00
_cell.angle_gamma   90.00
#
_symmetry.space_group_name_H-M   'P 1'
#
loop_
_entity.id
_entity.type
_entity.pdbx_description
1 polymer ?
#
loop_
_entity_poly.entity_id
_entity_poly.type
_entity_poly.pdbx_seq_one_letter_code
_entity_poly.pdbx_strand_id
1 'polypeptide(L)'
;MARGLVGVGGIQGEKETMQDLNDCLASYLEKVSLEADNRRLESKIREHLEKKGPQVKDWGHCLKIIEDLRAQIFANSVDSARIVLQIDNARLAADDFRVKYEMELAMCQSVESDTHGLRKVIDDTSVTWLQLETEIEVLEELLFMKKNHEEEEKGLQNQIANSGLTVELDAPKPQDLSKIMADIRAQYDELAQKNREELNKCWSRQIEESTAVVTSQTAEIGAAEMTLTELRRTVQSLEIDLDSMRNLKASLENSLREVEARYAMQMEQLNGVLLHLESELAQTRAEGQRQTQEYEALLNVKVKLEAEINTYRRLLEDGEDFSLGDALDSSTSRQSIQKTTTLRLVDGKVVSETSDTKVLRH
;
A
#
# COMPACT_ATOMS: atom_id res chain seq x y z
N MET A 1 -50.88 99.31 -62.65
CA MET A 1 -50.04 99.49 -63.85
C MET A 1 -48.85 98.56 -63.71
N ALA A 2 -48.80 97.52 -64.55
CA ALA A 2 -47.76 97.32 -65.58
C ALA A 2 -46.39 96.94 -64.97
N ARG A 3 -46.04 95.63 -64.92
CA ARG A 3 -45.43 94.81 -65.99
C ARG A 3 -43.94 95.12 -66.18
N GLY A 4 -43.07 94.12 -65.95
CA GLY A 4 -41.67 94.09 -66.39
C GLY A 4 -40.84 93.03 -65.64
N LEU A 5 -40.78 91.79 -66.16
CA LEU A 5 -39.56 91.19 -66.78
C LEU A 5 -38.51 90.78 -65.72
N VAL A 6 -38.55 89.58 -65.11
CA VAL A 6 -38.13 88.27 -65.66
C VAL A 6 -37.08 88.37 -66.78
N GLY A 7 -35.83 88.02 -66.48
CA GLY A 7 -34.82 87.82 -67.53
C GLY A 7 -33.35 87.94 -67.11
N VAL A 8 -32.88 87.21 -66.09
CA VAL A 8 -31.46 86.81 -65.95
C VAL A 8 -31.40 85.47 -65.21
N GLY A 9 -31.29 84.35 -65.92
CA GLY A 9 -31.26 83.02 -65.28
C GLY A 9 -31.06 81.81 -66.21
N GLY A 10 -30.91 82.00 -67.52
CA GLY A 10 -30.89 80.91 -68.50
C GLY A 10 -29.52 80.36 -68.91
N ILE A 11 -28.40 81.03 -68.60
CA ILE A 11 -27.06 80.64 -69.12
C ILE A 11 -26.21 79.92 -68.06
N GLN A 12 -26.49 80.13 -66.76
CA GLN A 12 -25.77 79.44 -65.68
C GLN A 12 -26.22 77.98 -65.54
N GLY A 13 -27.52 77.71 -65.68
CA GLY A 13 -28.08 76.36 -65.51
C GLY A 13 -27.64 75.34 -66.56
N GLU A 14 -27.48 75.72 -67.83
CA GLU A 14 -26.96 74.80 -68.86
C GLU A 14 -25.47 74.47 -68.66
N LYS A 15 -24.69 75.44 -68.18
CA LYS A 15 -23.28 75.18 -67.81
C LYS A 15 -23.17 74.33 -66.55
N GLU A 16 -23.98 74.58 -65.54
CA GLU A 16 -24.02 73.79 -64.30
C GLU A 16 -24.48 72.35 -64.59
N THR A 17 -25.52 72.15 -65.40
CA THR A 17 -25.95 70.80 -65.81
C THR A 17 -24.89 70.06 -66.65
N MET A 18 -24.15 70.76 -67.52
CA MET A 18 -23.01 70.17 -68.24
C MET A 18 -21.82 69.87 -67.32
N GLN A 19 -21.63 70.69 -66.28
CA GLN A 19 -20.58 70.48 -65.29
C GLN A 19 -20.91 69.29 -64.39
N ASP A 20 -22.16 69.18 -63.92
CA ASP A 20 -22.68 68.03 -63.18
C ASP A 20 -22.59 66.74 -63.99
N LEU A 21 -22.88 66.79 -65.29
CA LEU A 21 -22.77 65.62 -66.17
C LEU A 21 -21.30 65.22 -66.37
N ASN A 22 -20.40 66.19 -66.52
CA ASN A 22 -18.97 65.95 -66.60
C ASN A 22 -18.41 65.40 -65.27
N ASP A 23 -18.88 65.90 -64.13
CA ASP A 23 -18.49 65.41 -62.81
C ASP A 23 -19.03 63.99 -62.57
N CYS A 24 -20.26 63.70 -63.03
CA CYS A 24 -20.79 62.33 -63.08
C CYS A 24 -19.95 61.41 -63.97
N LEU A 25 -19.56 61.85 -65.17
CA LEU A 25 -18.71 61.08 -66.06
C LEU A 25 -17.31 60.87 -65.48
N ALA A 26 -16.72 61.88 -64.83
CA ALA A 26 -15.44 61.76 -64.15
C ALA A 26 -15.51 60.75 -63.00
N SER A 27 -16.57 60.79 -62.18
CA SER A 27 -16.78 59.80 -61.11
C SER A 27 -17.00 58.38 -61.65
N TYR A 28 -17.66 58.24 -62.80
CA TYR A 28 -17.85 56.94 -63.46
C TYR A 28 -16.53 56.41 -64.02
N LEU A 29 -15.73 57.25 -64.66
CA LEU A 29 -14.40 56.89 -65.16
C LEU A 29 -13.44 56.52 -64.02
N GLU A 30 -13.48 57.23 -62.90
CA GLU A 30 -12.71 56.89 -61.70
C GLU A 30 -13.14 55.53 -61.13
N LYS A 31 -14.45 55.27 -61.06
CA LYS A 31 -14.99 53.97 -60.62
C LYS A 31 -14.59 52.83 -61.56
N VAL A 32 -14.62 53.05 -62.87
CA VAL A 32 -14.15 52.07 -63.87
C VAL A 32 -12.64 51.83 -63.75
N SER A 33 -11.85 52.87 -63.46
CA SER A 33 -10.42 52.72 -63.17
C SER A 33 -10.17 51.88 -61.90
N LEU A 34 -10.96 52.11 -60.85
CA LEU A 34 -10.90 51.32 -59.61
C LEU A 34 -11.31 49.86 -59.84
N GLU A 35 -12.29 49.58 -60.70
CA GLU A 35 -12.66 48.22 -61.07
C GLU A 35 -11.52 47.51 -61.83
N ALA A 36 -10.83 48.21 -62.73
CA ALA A 36 -9.68 47.66 -63.44
C ALA A 36 -8.51 47.36 -62.49
N ASP A 37 -8.23 48.27 -61.54
CA ASP A 37 -7.21 48.07 -60.51
C ASP A 37 -7.58 46.92 -59.55
N ASN A 38 -8.85 46.79 -59.17
CA ASN A 38 -9.35 45.66 -58.37
C ASN A 38 -9.16 44.33 -59.10
N ARG A 39 -9.52 44.23 -60.38
CA ARG A 39 -9.29 43.01 -61.17
C ARG A 39 -7.80 42.65 -61.27
N ARG A 40 -6.93 43.67 -61.36
CA ARG A 40 -5.47 43.48 -61.34
C ARG A 40 -4.99 42.97 -59.99
N LEU A 41 -5.50 43.51 -58.88
CA LEU A 41 -5.17 43.06 -57.53
C LEU A 41 -5.67 41.64 -57.26
N GLU A 42 -6.90 41.30 -57.67
CA GLU A 42 -7.45 39.95 -57.58
C GLU A 42 -6.64 38.93 -58.38
N SER A 43 -6.14 39.33 -59.56
CA SER A 43 -5.25 38.49 -60.36
C SER A 43 -3.91 38.27 -59.67
N LYS A 44 -3.32 39.32 -59.07
CA LYS A 44 -2.09 39.21 -58.27
C LYS A 44 -2.27 38.37 -57.01
N ILE A 45 -3.43 38.47 -56.34
CA ILE A 45 -3.75 37.66 -55.17
C ILE A 45 -3.88 36.18 -55.57
N ARG A 46 -4.59 35.88 -56.66
CA ARG A 46 -4.68 34.51 -57.19
C ARG A 46 -3.33 33.94 -57.57
N GLU A 47 -2.53 34.69 -58.33
CA GLU A 47 -1.18 34.28 -58.72
C GLU A 47 -0.28 34.03 -57.49
N HIS A 48 -0.39 34.87 -56.46
CA HIS A 48 0.37 34.71 -55.23
C HIS A 48 -0.11 33.52 -54.37
N LEU A 49 -1.41 33.21 -54.38
CA LEU A 49 -1.96 32.02 -53.73
C LEU A 49 -1.58 30.73 -54.46
N GLU A 50 -1.61 30.73 -55.79
CA GLU A 50 -1.12 29.61 -56.61
C GLU A 50 0.37 29.37 -56.41
N LYS A 51 1.20 30.43 -56.42
CA LYS A 51 2.64 30.34 -56.16
C LYS A 51 2.97 29.88 -54.73
N LYS A 52 2.12 30.20 -53.75
CA LYS A 52 2.36 29.79 -52.36
C LYS A 52 2.10 28.31 -52.11
N GLY A 53 1.33 27.63 -52.96
CA GLY A 53 0.95 26.23 -52.80
C GLY A 53 0.36 25.92 -51.41
N PRO A 54 -0.09 24.69 -51.15
CA PRO A 54 -0.29 24.25 -49.78
C PRO A 54 1.10 24.12 -49.15
N GLN A 55 1.45 24.99 -48.19
CA GLN A 55 2.62 24.76 -47.33
C GLN A 55 2.34 23.53 -46.46
N VAL A 56 2.49 22.33 -47.03
CA VAL A 56 2.53 21.08 -46.27
C VAL A 56 3.91 21.03 -45.64
N LYS A 57 4.04 21.66 -44.47
CA LYS A 57 5.19 21.42 -43.61
C LYS A 57 5.06 19.97 -43.13
N ASP A 58 6.00 19.12 -43.50
CA ASP A 58 6.04 17.73 -43.07
C ASP A 58 6.36 17.65 -41.57
N TRP A 59 5.32 17.72 -40.74
CA TRP A 59 5.42 17.58 -39.28
C TRP A 59 5.65 16.12 -38.83
N GLY A 60 5.69 15.16 -39.76
CA GLY A 60 5.84 13.73 -39.46
C GLY A 60 7.10 13.43 -38.62
N HIS A 61 8.21 14.12 -38.88
CA HIS A 61 9.43 13.97 -38.08
C HIS A 61 9.24 14.44 -36.63
N CYS A 62 8.57 15.58 -36.43
CA CYS A 62 8.25 16.08 -35.09
C CYS A 62 7.28 15.15 -34.35
N LEU A 63 6.28 14.60 -35.06
CA LEU A 63 5.34 13.63 -34.48
C LEU A 63 6.04 12.34 -34.06
N LYS A 64 6.95 11.81 -34.89
CA LYS A 64 7.74 10.61 -34.58
C LYS A 64 8.63 10.82 -33.34
N ILE A 65 9.29 11.98 -33.24
CA ILE A 65 10.05 12.33 -32.02
C ILE A 65 9.14 12.39 -30.79
N ILE A 66 7.94 12.95 -30.92
CA ILE A 66 6.99 13.02 -29.80
C ILE A 66 6.54 11.61 -29.39
N GLU A 67 6.28 10.72 -30.34
CA GLU A 67 5.93 9.32 -30.09
C GLU A 67 7.08 8.57 -29.39
N ASP A 68 8.31 8.72 -29.89
CA ASP A 68 9.50 8.12 -29.28
C ASP A 68 9.72 8.63 -27.85
N LEU A 69 9.55 9.94 -27.61
CA LEU A 69 9.64 10.53 -26.28
C LEU A 69 8.54 10.01 -25.34
N ARG A 70 7.30 9.85 -25.85
CA ARG A 70 6.20 9.26 -25.07
C ARG A 70 6.49 7.81 -24.70
N ALA A 71 7.03 7.03 -25.63
CA ALA A 71 7.42 5.64 -25.38
C ALA A 71 8.53 5.56 -24.32
N GLN A 72 9.54 6.45 -24.39
CA GLN A 72 10.59 6.53 -23.38
C GLN A 72 10.05 6.95 -22.01
N ILE A 73 9.16 7.95 -21.94
CA ILE A 73 8.52 8.35 -20.68
C ILE A 73 7.74 7.19 -20.09
N PHE A 74 6.98 6.47 -20.91
CA PHE A 74 6.21 5.31 -20.45
C PHE A 74 7.13 4.21 -19.91
N ALA A 75 8.17 3.83 -20.66
CA ALA A 75 9.15 2.84 -20.23
C ALA A 75 9.82 3.25 -18.91
N ASN A 76 10.28 4.50 -18.81
CA ASN A 76 10.87 5.05 -17.59
C ASN A 76 9.88 5.07 -16.41
N SER A 77 8.59 5.31 -16.66
CA SER A 77 7.57 5.27 -15.60
C SER A 77 7.35 3.86 -15.06
N VAL A 78 7.35 2.86 -15.95
CA VAL A 78 7.23 1.44 -15.57
C VAL A 78 8.47 0.97 -14.83
N ASP A 79 9.66 1.33 -15.32
CA ASP A 79 10.93 1.03 -14.64
C ASP A 79 11.01 1.71 -13.27
N SER A 80 10.55 2.96 -13.15
CA SER A 80 10.46 3.67 -11.87
C SER A 80 9.53 2.95 -10.90
N ALA A 81 8.34 2.53 -11.35
CA ALA A 81 7.41 1.76 -10.53
C ALA A 81 8.03 0.42 -10.08
N ARG A 82 8.73 -0.28 -10.98
CA ARG A 82 9.46 -1.51 -10.64
C ARG A 82 10.54 -1.28 -9.58
N ILE A 83 11.32 -0.22 -9.70
CA ILE A 83 12.36 0.13 -8.72
C ILE A 83 11.74 0.45 -7.37
N VAL A 84 10.64 1.22 -7.33
CA VAL A 84 9.92 1.51 -6.08
C VAL A 84 9.45 0.22 -5.40
N LEU A 85 8.87 -0.71 -6.15
CA LEU A 85 8.47 -2.01 -5.59
C LEU A 85 9.67 -2.82 -5.05
N GLN A 86 10.81 -2.78 -5.73
CA GLN A 86 12.04 -3.42 -5.25
C GLN A 86 12.56 -2.78 -3.96
N ILE A 87 12.49 -1.45 -3.85
CA ILE A 87 12.85 -0.71 -2.64
C ILE A 87 11.92 -1.10 -1.48
N ASP A 88 10.61 -1.11 -1.73
CA ASP A 88 9.62 -1.49 -0.71
C ASP A 88 9.81 -2.93 -0.26
N ASN A 89 10.07 -3.85 -1.19
CA ASN A 89 10.38 -5.24 -0.87
C ASN A 89 11.65 -5.37 -0.01
N ALA A 90 12.74 -4.70 -0.41
CA ALA A 90 13.99 -4.70 0.34
C ALA A 90 13.82 -4.08 1.74
N ARG A 91 13.00 -3.03 1.86
CA ARG A 91 12.67 -2.41 3.15
C ARG A 91 11.87 -3.33 4.05
N LEU A 92 10.85 -4.01 3.52
CA LEU A 92 10.07 -5.00 4.26
C LEU A 92 10.95 -6.17 4.74
N ALA A 93 11.86 -6.65 3.89
CA ALA A 93 12.82 -7.68 4.27
C ALA A 93 13.78 -7.20 5.37
N ALA A 94 14.27 -5.96 5.29
CA ALA A 94 15.11 -5.37 6.32
C ALA A 94 14.38 -5.20 7.66
N ASP A 95 13.11 -4.77 7.63
CA ASP A 95 12.28 -4.67 8.83
C ASP A 95 12.00 -6.05 9.44
N ASP A 96 11.74 -7.09 8.64
CA ASP A 96 11.58 -8.48 9.11
C ASP A 96 12.87 -9.01 9.77
N PHE A 97 14.04 -8.76 9.17
CA PHE A 97 15.31 -9.11 9.79
C PHE A 97 15.60 -8.32 11.06
N ARG A 98 15.22 -7.04 11.13
CA ARG A 98 15.36 -6.24 12.36
C ARG A 98 14.55 -6.84 13.50
N VAL A 99 13.28 -7.17 13.27
CA VAL A 99 12.42 -7.79 14.30
C VAL A 99 12.98 -9.12 14.76
N LYS A 100 13.45 -9.97 13.83
CA LYS A 100 14.12 -11.23 14.16
C LYS A 100 15.37 -11.02 15.00
N TYR A 101 16.20 -10.05 14.64
CA TYR A 101 17.40 -9.70 15.40
C TYR A 101 17.07 -9.22 16.82
N GLU A 102 16.08 -8.34 16.97
CA GLU A 102 15.65 -7.85 18.29
C GLU A 102 15.10 -8.99 19.17
N MET A 103 14.34 -9.92 18.60
CA MET A 103 13.85 -11.11 19.29
C MET A 103 15.00 -12.03 19.74
N GLU A 104 15.94 -12.35 18.84
CA GLU A 104 17.12 -13.16 19.17
C GLU A 104 17.99 -12.48 20.23
N LEU A 105 18.20 -11.16 20.12
CA LEU A 105 18.94 -10.39 21.12
C LEU A 105 18.29 -10.47 22.49
N ALA A 106 16.97 -10.32 22.58
CA ALA A 106 16.23 -10.45 23.83
C ALA A 106 16.34 -11.88 24.41
N MET A 107 16.29 -12.91 23.56
CA MET A 107 16.49 -14.29 23.98
C MET A 107 17.92 -14.53 24.51
N CYS A 108 18.93 -14.04 23.80
CA CYS A 108 20.33 -14.10 24.25
C CYS A 108 20.50 -13.41 25.61
N GLN A 109 19.96 -12.21 25.80
CA GLN A 109 20.02 -11.49 27.08
C GLN A 109 19.33 -12.26 28.22
N SER A 110 18.19 -12.91 27.95
CA SER A 110 17.52 -13.77 28.93
C SER A 110 18.41 -14.95 29.33
N VAL A 111 19.00 -15.64 28.35
CA VAL A 111 19.89 -16.79 28.60
C VAL A 111 21.17 -16.35 29.32
N GLU A 112 21.72 -15.19 28.97
CA GLU A 112 22.86 -14.60 29.67
C GLU A 112 22.51 -14.28 31.14
N SER A 113 21.34 -13.70 31.39
CA SER A 113 20.85 -13.44 32.75
C SER A 113 20.70 -14.73 33.55
N ASP A 114 20.08 -15.76 32.97
CA ASP A 114 19.91 -17.07 33.61
C ASP A 114 21.26 -17.73 33.90
N THR A 115 22.22 -17.64 32.97
CA THR A 115 23.58 -18.16 33.15
C THR A 115 24.32 -17.43 34.29
N HIS A 116 24.19 -16.11 34.38
CA HIS A 116 24.73 -15.34 35.50
C HIS A 116 24.06 -15.72 36.82
N GLY A 117 22.73 -15.93 36.83
CA GLY A 117 22.00 -16.42 37.99
C GLY A 117 22.49 -17.78 38.46
N LEU A 118 22.66 -18.74 37.54
CA LEU A 118 23.19 -20.07 37.84
C LEU A 118 24.63 -20.00 38.36
N ARG A 119 25.48 -19.14 37.78
CA ARG A 119 26.85 -18.91 38.28
C ARG A 119 26.82 -18.41 39.72
N LYS A 120 25.96 -17.45 40.04
CA LYS A 120 25.80 -16.95 41.41
C LYS A 120 25.36 -18.05 42.38
N VAL A 121 24.40 -18.91 41.99
CA VAL A 121 23.97 -20.04 42.83
C VAL A 121 25.13 -21.02 43.06
N ILE A 122 25.98 -21.27 42.05
CA ILE A 122 27.18 -22.09 42.21
C ILE A 122 28.16 -21.44 43.20
N ASP A 123 28.37 -20.13 43.11
CA ASP A 123 29.27 -19.41 44.01
C ASP A 123 28.72 -19.42 45.45
N ASP A 124 27.43 -19.13 45.63
CA ASP A 124 26.75 -19.16 46.93
C ASP A 124 26.81 -20.57 47.56
N THR A 125 26.55 -21.62 46.77
CA THR A 125 26.66 -23.01 47.24
C THR A 125 28.11 -23.39 47.59
N SER A 126 29.09 -22.93 46.82
CA SER A 126 30.52 -23.14 47.12
C SER A 126 30.92 -22.48 48.44
N VAL A 127 30.41 -21.26 48.71
CA VAL A 127 30.61 -20.58 50.00
C VAL A 127 29.98 -21.37 51.13
N THR A 128 28.73 -21.83 50.99
CA THR A 128 28.10 -22.66 52.04
C THR A 128 28.83 -23.98 52.26
N TRP A 129 29.35 -24.59 51.20
CA TRP A 129 30.15 -25.81 51.30
C TRP A 129 31.45 -25.57 52.07
N LEU A 130 32.17 -24.49 51.79
CA LEU A 130 33.36 -24.10 52.55
C LEU A 130 33.03 -23.79 54.01
N GLN A 131 31.91 -23.14 54.30
CA GLN A 131 31.46 -22.89 55.67
C GLN A 131 31.22 -24.21 56.43
N LEU A 132 30.51 -25.15 55.81
CA LEU A 132 30.27 -26.48 56.40
C LEU A 132 31.58 -27.25 56.60
N GLU A 133 32.53 -27.18 55.67
CA GLU A 133 33.85 -27.79 55.82
C GLU A 133 34.59 -27.22 57.05
N THR A 134 34.57 -25.90 57.23
CA THR A 134 35.18 -25.28 58.42
C THR A 134 34.47 -25.67 59.72
N GLU A 135 33.14 -25.84 59.71
CA GLU A 135 32.41 -26.34 60.87
C GLU A 135 32.80 -27.79 61.21
N ILE A 136 33.02 -28.63 60.19
CA ILE A 136 33.51 -30.01 60.37
C ILE A 136 34.91 -30.00 60.99
N GLU A 137 35.85 -29.20 60.48
CA GLU A 137 37.21 -29.08 61.05
C GLU A 137 37.18 -28.68 62.54
N VAL A 138 36.35 -27.70 62.90
CA VAL A 138 36.18 -27.28 64.31
C VAL A 138 35.62 -28.40 65.18
N LEU A 139 34.66 -29.18 64.67
CA LEU A 139 34.12 -30.34 65.38
C LEU A 139 35.16 -31.45 65.57
N GLU A 140 36.02 -31.68 64.58
CA GLU A 140 37.14 -32.62 64.69
C GLU A 140 38.17 -32.18 65.75
N GLU A 141 38.52 -30.89 65.80
CA GLU A 141 39.37 -30.33 66.86
C GLU A 141 38.76 -30.51 68.25
N LEU A 142 37.45 -30.28 68.40
CA LEU A 142 36.74 -30.50 69.66
C LEU A 142 36.77 -31.99 70.09
N LEU A 143 36.57 -32.91 69.15
CA LEU A 143 36.68 -34.34 69.42
C LEU A 143 38.11 -34.73 69.84
N PHE A 144 39.13 -34.14 69.20
CA PHE A 144 40.53 -34.34 69.59
C PHE A 144 40.81 -33.82 71.01
N MET A 145 40.35 -32.60 71.34
CA MET A 145 40.48 -32.03 72.69
C MET A 145 39.78 -32.88 73.74
N LYS A 146 38.57 -33.38 73.45
CA LYS A 146 37.85 -34.27 74.36
C LYS A 146 38.62 -35.58 74.60
N LYS A 147 39.18 -36.17 73.55
CA LYS A 147 39.99 -37.39 73.67
C LYS A 147 41.25 -37.15 74.51
N ASN A 148 41.97 -36.05 74.29
CA ASN A 148 43.12 -35.69 75.11
C ASN A 148 42.73 -35.50 76.57
N HIS A 149 41.63 -34.82 76.84
CA HIS A 149 41.13 -34.63 78.20
C HIS A 149 40.78 -35.98 78.87
N GLU A 150 40.12 -36.90 78.16
CA GLU A 150 39.85 -38.25 78.66
C GLU A 150 41.16 -39.05 78.93
N GLU A 151 42.19 -38.87 78.12
CA GLU A 151 43.51 -39.48 78.34
C GLU A 151 44.24 -38.87 79.54
N GLU A 152 44.18 -37.55 79.71
CA GLU A 152 44.69 -36.86 80.90
C GLU A 152 43.93 -37.26 82.16
N GLU A 153 42.61 -37.36 82.11
CA GLU A 153 41.77 -37.81 83.22
C GLU A 153 42.13 -39.25 83.61
N LYS A 154 42.25 -40.16 82.64
CA LYS A 154 42.74 -41.53 82.88
C LYS A 154 44.18 -41.51 83.43
N GLY A 155 45.04 -40.62 82.95
CA GLY A 155 46.40 -40.43 83.45
C GLY A 155 46.43 -39.97 84.90
N LEU A 156 45.58 -39.02 85.27
CA LEU A 156 45.39 -38.53 86.64
C LEU A 156 44.74 -39.61 87.53
N GLN A 157 43.72 -40.32 87.06
CA GLN A 157 43.14 -41.47 87.77
C GLN A 157 44.20 -42.56 88.01
N ASN A 158 45.07 -42.82 87.03
CA ASN A 158 46.20 -43.75 87.20
C ASN A 158 47.28 -43.20 88.14
N GLN A 159 47.55 -41.90 88.14
CA GLN A 159 48.43 -41.25 89.12
C GLN A 159 47.84 -41.33 90.53
N ILE A 160 46.54 -41.11 90.69
CA ILE A 160 45.79 -41.27 91.94
C ILE A 160 45.81 -42.74 92.39
N ALA A 161 45.68 -43.69 91.47
CA ALA A 161 45.79 -45.13 91.77
C ALA A 161 47.22 -45.55 92.16
N ASN A 162 48.25 -44.90 91.61
CA ASN A 162 49.67 -45.17 91.89
C ASN A 162 50.21 -44.41 93.11
N SER A 163 49.67 -43.24 93.42
CA SER A 163 49.82 -42.59 94.71
C SER A 163 48.82 -43.25 95.66
N GLY A 164 49.20 -44.38 96.25
CA GLY A 164 48.44 -44.98 97.35
C GLY A 164 48.29 -44.00 98.51
N LEU A 165 47.28 -43.12 98.41
CA LEU A 165 46.85 -42.21 99.45
C LEU A 165 45.70 -42.89 100.15
N THR A 166 46.08 -43.71 101.12
CA THR A 166 45.22 -44.15 102.21
C THR A 166 44.81 -42.90 102.99
N VAL A 167 43.64 -42.33 102.67
CA VAL A 167 42.98 -41.35 103.53
C VAL A 167 41.97 -42.11 104.37
N GLU A 168 42.40 -42.45 105.58
CA GLU A 168 41.52 -42.85 106.67
C GLU A 168 40.61 -41.65 106.99
N LEU A 169 39.33 -41.74 106.61
CA LEU A 169 38.29 -40.79 107.01
C LEU A 169 37.78 -41.21 108.40
N ASP A 170 38.45 -40.66 109.42
CA ASP A 170 37.98 -40.59 110.80
C ASP A 170 36.60 -39.88 110.83
N ALA A 171 35.62 -40.54 111.44
CA ALA A 171 34.25 -40.05 111.53
C ALA A 171 34.22 -38.75 112.37
N PRO A 172 33.91 -37.57 111.78
CA PRO A 172 33.88 -36.36 112.55
C PRO A 172 32.68 -36.37 113.49
N LYS A 173 32.93 -35.90 114.71
CA LYS A 173 31.98 -35.49 115.74
C LYS A 173 30.66 -34.97 115.14
N PRO A 174 29.50 -35.27 115.76
CA PRO A 174 28.18 -34.97 115.20
C PRO A 174 28.12 -33.50 114.77
N GLN A 175 28.26 -33.28 113.47
CA GLN A 175 27.97 -31.99 112.88
C GLN A 175 26.45 -31.84 112.92
N ASP A 176 26.06 -30.60 113.19
CA ASP A 176 24.68 -30.17 113.31
C ASP A 176 23.90 -30.57 112.05
N LEU A 177 23.24 -31.74 112.09
CA LEU A 177 22.45 -32.33 111.00
C LEU A 177 21.42 -31.34 110.45
N SER A 178 21.03 -30.34 111.26
CA SER A 178 20.16 -29.25 110.84
C SER A 178 20.80 -28.37 109.76
N LYS A 179 22.11 -28.08 109.84
CA LYS A 179 22.84 -27.28 108.84
C LYS A 179 23.08 -28.04 107.55
N ILE A 180 23.45 -29.31 107.62
CA ILE A 180 23.67 -30.14 106.42
C ILE A 180 22.34 -30.39 105.70
N MET A 181 21.25 -30.69 106.42
CA MET A 181 19.93 -30.78 105.79
C MET A 181 19.43 -29.44 105.24
N ALA A 182 19.79 -28.31 105.87
CA ALA A 182 19.50 -26.99 105.33
C ALA A 182 20.31 -26.71 104.05
N ASP A 183 21.58 -27.08 104.00
CA ASP A 183 22.44 -26.92 102.82
C ASP A 183 21.99 -27.82 101.66
N ILE A 184 21.60 -29.08 101.93
CA ILE A 184 21.04 -29.98 100.92
C ILE A 184 19.71 -29.42 100.38
N ARG A 185 18.83 -28.90 101.24
CA ARG A 185 17.60 -28.22 100.80
C ARG A 185 17.92 -27.01 99.95
N ALA A 186 18.86 -26.17 100.37
CA ALA A 186 19.28 -25.00 99.60
C ALA A 186 19.83 -25.38 98.21
N GLN A 187 20.62 -26.46 98.12
CA GLN A 187 21.12 -26.97 96.83
C GLN A 187 19.99 -27.51 95.94
N TYR A 188 19.01 -28.21 96.50
CA TYR A 188 17.84 -28.68 95.75
C TYR A 188 16.95 -27.53 95.29
N ASP A 189 16.74 -26.52 96.14
CA ASP A 189 15.97 -25.33 95.81
C ASP A 189 16.67 -24.53 94.71
N GLU A 190 18.00 -24.37 94.78
CA GLU A 190 18.81 -23.73 93.74
C GLU A 190 18.78 -24.51 92.43
N LEU A 191 18.88 -25.84 92.48
CA LEU A 191 18.80 -26.70 91.29
C LEU A 191 17.41 -26.66 90.67
N ALA A 192 16.35 -26.69 91.47
CA ALA A 192 14.97 -26.59 91.00
C ALA A 192 14.70 -25.21 90.37
N GLN A 193 15.27 -24.14 90.94
CA GLN A 193 15.20 -22.80 90.38
C GLN A 193 15.95 -22.70 89.05
N LYS A 194 17.20 -23.18 88.98
CA LYS A 194 17.99 -23.22 87.73
C LYS A 194 17.27 -24.01 86.63
N ASN A 195 16.75 -25.19 86.96
CA ASN A 195 16.03 -26.03 86.00
C ASN A 195 14.76 -25.32 85.50
N ARG A 196 14.02 -24.63 86.38
CA ARG A 196 12.85 -23.83 85.98
C ARG A 196 13.23 -22.66 85.08
N GLU A 197 14.34 -21.98 85.36
CA GLU A 197 14.85 -20.89 84.53
C GLU A 197 15.33 -21.38 83.16
N GLU A 198 16.03 -22.50 83.11
CA GLU A 198 16.48 -23.15 81.87
C GLU A 198 15.30 -23.63 81.03
N LEU A 199 14.29 -24.25 81.66
CA LEU A 199 13.06 -24.67 80.98
C LEU A 199 12.32 -23.47 80.40
N ASN A 200 12.16 -22.39 81.18
CA ASN A 200 11.53 -21.16 80.70
C ASN A 200 12.32 -20.55 79.53
N LYS A 201 13.65 -20.49 79.61
CA LYS A 201 14.50 -19.99 78.51
C LYS A 201 14.35 -20.86 77.26
N CYS A 202 14.34 -22.18 77.41
CA CYS A 202 14.16 -23.11 76.30
C CYS A 202 12.78 -22.94 75.64
N TRP A 203 11.71 -22.88 76.43
CA TRP A 203 10.35 -22.65 75.91
C TRP A 203 10.20 -21.29 75.25
N SER A 204 10.72 -20.22 75.86
CA SER A 204 10.71 -18.89 75.26
C SER A 204 11.44 -18.88 73.92
N ARG A 205 12.64 -19.50 73.85
CA ARG A 205 13.40 -19.61 72.61
C ARG A 205 12.62 -20.39 71.54
N GLN A 206 12.02 -21.52 71.90
CA GLN A 206 11.24 -22.32 70.95
C GLN A 206 10.01 -21.58 70.43
N ILE A 207 9.33 -20.80 71.28
CA ILE A 207 8.21 -19.95 70.87
C ILE A 207 8.71 -18.81 69.97
N GLU A 208 9.82 -18.15 70.31
CA GLU A 208 10.42 -17.11 69.47
C GLU A 208 10.84 -17.64 68.09
N GLU A 209 11.52 -18.79 68.03
CA GLU A 209 11.90 -19.43 66.78
C GLU A 209 10.67 -19.85 65.96
N SER A 210 9.66 -20.47 66.60
CA SER A 210 8.43 -20.86 65.91
C SER A 210 7.63 -19.66 65.42
N THR A 211 7.51 -18.60 66.22
CA THR A 211 6.81 -17.38 65.81
C THR A 211 7.56 -16.66 64.70
N ALA A 212 8.89 -16.59 64.75
CA ALA A 212 9.71 -16.04 63.67
C ALA A 212 9.49 -16.80 62.35
N VAL A 213 9.55 -18.13 62.37
CA VAL A 213 9.30 -18.97 61.19
C VAL A 213 7.89 -18.76 60.65
N VAL A 214 6.87 -18.77 61.52
CA VAL A 214 5.48 -18.52 61.09
C VAL A 214 5.34 -17.15 60.47
N THR A 215 5.92 -16.10 61.07
CA THR A 215 5.86 -14.74 60.49
C THR A 215 6.55 -14.65 59.13
N SER A 216 7.72 -15.27 58.96
CA SER A 216 8.42 -15.33 57.66
C SER A 216 7.57 -16.04 56.61
N GLN A 217 7.06 -17.24 56.94
CA GLN A 217 6.21 -18.02 56.02
C GLN A 217 4.94 -17.27 55.66
N THR A 218 4.27 -16.60 56.61
CA THR A 218 3.09 -15.78 56.30
C THR A 218 3.40 -14.59 55.40
N ALA A 219 4.57 -13.97 55.55
CA ALA A 219 5.01 -12.87 54.69
C ALA A 219 5.32 -13.38 53.26
N GLU A 220 5.99 -14.52 53.15
CA GLU A 220 6.28 -15.17 51.86
C GLU A 220 5.00 -15.59 51.14
N ILE A 221 4.03 -16.18 51.86
CA ILE A 221 2.72 -16.52 51.30
C ILE A 221 2.00 -15.26 50.82
N GLY A 222 1.98 -14.18 51.61
CA GLY A 222 1.36 -12.91 51.20
C GLY A 222 2.00 -12.31 49.95
N ALA A 223 3.34 -12.37 49.83
CA ALA A 223 4.05 -11.94 48.63
C ALA A 223 3.70 -12.81 47.41
N ALA A 224 3.64 -14.14 47.58
CA ALA A 224 3.22 -15.07 46.53
C ALA A 224 1.76 -14.83 46.10
N GLU A 225 0.85 -14.57 47.03
CA GLU A 225 -0.54 -14.23 46.73
C GLU A 225 -0.64 -12.91 45.94
N MET A 226 0.11 -11.87 46.34
CA MET A 226 0.16 -10.61 45.61
C MET A 226 0.64 -10.80 44.17
N THR A 227 1.77 -11.46 43.96
CA THR A 227 2.30 -11.73 42.61
C THR A 227 1.32 -12.56 41.77
N LEU A 228 0.63 -13.52 42.36
CA LEU A 228 -0.40 -14.31 41.69
C LEU A 228 -1.62 -13.47 41.30
N THR A 229 -2.05 -12.52 42.14
CA THR A 229 -3.14 -11.59 41.79
C THR A 229 -2.73 -10.60 40.69
N GLU A 230 -1.48 -10.14 40.69
CA GLU A 230 -0.95 -9.28 39.65
C GLU A 230 -0.86 -10.01 38.32
N LEU A 231 -0.32 -11.24 38.30
CA LEU A 231 -0.30 -12.13 37.13
C LEU A 231 -1.71 -12.41 36.60
N ARG A 232 -2.70 -12.65 37.47
CA ARG A 232 -4.10 -12.82 37.03
C ARG A 232 -4.64 -11.56 36.37
N ARG A 233 -4.32 -10.37 36.92
CA ARG A 233 -4.74 -9.10 36.34
C ARG A 233 -4.08 -8.85 34.99
N THR A 234 -2.79 -9.18 34.82
CA THR A 234 -2.10 -9.03 33.54
C THR A 234 -2.64 -9.98 32.48
N VAL A 235 -2.92 -11.24 32.85
CA VAL A 235 -3.57 -12.21 31.95
C VAL A 235 -4.93 -11.69 31.49
N GLN A 236 -5.78 -11.22 32.41
CA GLN A 236 -7.08 -10.65 32.06
C GLN A 236 -6.97 -9.44 31.13
N SER A 237 -6.00 -8.54 31.36
CA SER A 237 -5.79 -7.41 30.44
C SER A 237 -5.36 -7.88 29.05
N LEU A 238 -4.47 -8.86 28.96
CA LEU A 238 -4.00 -9.42 27.69
C LEU A 238 -5.14 -10.14 26.95
N GLU A 239 -6.02 -10.85 27.65
CA GLU A 239 -7.22 -11.47 27.07
C GLU A 239 -8.17 -10.42 26.48
N ILE A 240 -8.42 -9.32 27.20
CA ILE A 240 -9.24 -8.20 26.70
C ILE A 240 -8.61 -7.55 25.47
N ASP A 241 -7.30 -7.29 25.51
CA ASP A 241 -6.58 -6.72 24.37
C ASP A 241 -6.65 -7.64 23.15
N LEU A 242 -6.48 -8.94 23.37
CA LEU A 242 -6.56 -9.95 22.31
C LEU A 242 -7.96 -10.01 21.69
N ASP A 243 -9.01 -10.00 22.50
CA ASP A 243 -10.38 -9.95 22.00
C ASP A 243 -10.70 -8.63 21.28
N SER A 244 -10.15 -7.51 21.74
CA SER A 244 -10.27 -6.22 21.05
C SER A 244 -9.62 -6.27 19.66
N MET A 245 -8.45 -6.89 19.54
CA MET A 245 -7.74 -7.04 18.27
C MET A 245 -8.46 -8.02 17.32
N ARG A 246 -9.05 -9.08 17.86
CA ARG A 246 -9.93 -9.99 17.07
C ARG A 246 -11.14 -9.24 16.52
N ASN A 247 -11.79 -8.41 17.33
CA ASN A 247 -12.92 -7.60 16.91
C ASN A 247 -12.52 -6.56 15.85
N LEU A 248 -11.37 -5.89 16.03
CA LEU A 248 -10.83 -4.96 15.05
C LEU A 248 -10.56 -5.66 13.71
N LYS A 249 -9.87 -6.81 13.74
CA LYS A 249 -9.63 -7.64 12.55
C LYS A 249 -10.93 -8.00 11.83
N ALA A 250 -11.93 -8.51 12.56
CA ALA A 250 -13.22 -8.87 11.97
C ALA A 250 -13.93 -7.66 11.33
N SER A 251 -13.85 -6.48 11.97
CA SER A 251 -14.41 -5.24 11.41
C SER A 251 -13.71 -4.80 10.12
N LEU A 252 -12.38 -4.90 10.05
CA LEU A 252 -11.60 -4.58 8.87
C LEU A 252 -11.86 -5.56 7.73
N GLU A 253 -11.94 -6.86 8.01
CA GLU A 253 -12.32 -7.88 7.03
C GLU A 253 -13.74 -7.66 6.49
N ASN A 254 -14.69 -7.25 7.35
CA ASN A 254 -16.04 -6.89 6.92
C ASN A 254 -16.02 -5.66 6.02
N SER A 255 -15.28 -4.61 6.38
CA SER A 255 -15.13 -3.41 5.57
C SER A 255 -14.49 -3.71 4.21
N LEU A 256 -13.48 -4.59 4.19
CA LEU A 256 -12.83 -5.02 2.95
C LEU A 256 -13.84 -5.73 2.04
N ARG A 257 -14.57 -6.73 2.58
CA ARG A 257 -15.62 -7.45 1.83
C ARG A 257 -16.71 -6.52 1.31
N GLU A 258 -17.11 -5.52 2.09
CA GLU A 258 -18.11 -4.53 1.65
C GLU A 258 -17.57 -3.66 0.50
N VAL A 259 -16.32 -3.20 0.59
CA VAL A 259 -15.67 -2.41 -0.46
C VAL A 259 -15.50 -3.24 -1.73
N GLU A 260 -15.02 -4.48 -1.63
CA GLU A 260 -14.92 -5.42 -2.75
C GLU A 260 -16.26 -5.66 -3.42
N ALA A 261 -17.33 -5.90 -2.64
CA ALA A 261 -18.68 -6.10 -3.17
C ALA A 261 -19.20 -4.85 -3.89
N ARG A 262 -18.96 -3.65 -3.34
CA ARG A 262 -19.32 -2.39 -3.99
C ARG A 262 -18.58 -2.20 -5.33
N TYR A 263 -17.27 -2.47 -5.36
CA TYR A 263 -16.51 -2.37 -6.60
C TYR A 263 -16.91 -3.42 -7.64
N ALA A 264 -17.20 -4.65 -7.22
CA ALA A 264 -17.72 -5.69 -8.10
C ALA A 264 -19.05 -5.26 -8.73
N MET A 265 -19.96 -4.68 -7.94
CA MET A 265 -21.24 -4.15 -8.43
C MET A 265 -21.03 -2.97 -9.40
N GLN A 266 -20.11 -2.05 -9.11
CA GLN A 266 -19.78 -0.94 -10.02
C GLN A 266 -19.18 -1.43 -11.34
N MET A 267 -18.31 -2.45 -11.28
CA MET A 267 -17.75 -3.06 -12.49
C MET A 267 -18.82 -3.74 -13.33
N GLU A 268 -19.74 -4.47 -12.70
CA GLU A 268 -20.87 -5.08 -13.42
C GLU A 268 -21.76 -4.03 -14.08
N GLN A 269 -22.04 -2.92 -13.39
CA GLN A 269 -22.80 -1.79 -13.95
C GLN A 269 -22.10 -1.17 -15.16
N LEU A 270 -20.80 -0.87 -15.05
CA LEU A 270 -20.01 -0.31 -16.15
C LEU A 270 -19.93 -1.29 -17.33
N ASN A 271 -19.74 -2.58 -17.07
CA ASN A 271 -19.75 -3.61 -18.09
C ASN A 271 -21.11 -3.70 -18.79
N GLY A 272 -22.22 -3.58 -18.05
CA GLY A 272 -23.56 -3.49 -18.62
C GLY A 272 -23.75 -2.28 -19.55
N VAL A 273 -23.23 -1.11 -19.17
CA VAL A 273 -23.25 0.10 -20.02
C VAL A 273 -22.38 -0.09 -21.27
N LEU A 274 -21.20 -0.68 -21.13
CA LEU A 274 -20.32 -0.99 -22.27
C LEU A 274 -21.00 -1.93 -23.27
N LEU A 275 -21.58 -3.03 -22.81
CA LEU A 275 -22.31 -3.98 -23.65
C LEU A 275 -23.50 -3.33 -24.37
N HIS A 276 -24.21 -2.41 -23.68
CA HIS A 276 -25.30 -1.67 -24.28
C HIS A 276 -24.80 -0.75 -25.40
N LEU A 277 -23.75 0.03 -25.16
CA LEU A 277 -23.15 0.91 -26.17
C LEU A 277 -22.54 0.14 -27.35
N GLU A 278 -21.93 -1.01 -27.09
CA GLU A 278 -21.42 -1.90 -28.14
C GLU A 278 -22.55 -2.42 -29.03
N SER A 279 -23.70 -2.77 -28.44
CA SER A 279 -24.91 -3.17 -29.16
C SER A 279 -25.46 -2.02 -30.02
N GLU A 280 -25.56 -0.80 -29.48
CA GLU A 280 -26.00 0.39 -30.23
C GLU A 280 -25.04 0.70 -31.40
N LEU A 281 -23.73 0.60 -31.18
CA LEU A 281 -22.73 0.75 -32.25
C LEU A 281 -22.86 -0.34 -33.32
N ALA A 282 -23.12 -1.58 -32.94
CA ALA A 282 -23.37 -2.66 -33.90
C ALA A 282 -24.64 -2.40 -34.72
N GLN A 283 -25.72 -1.96 -34.07
CA GLN A 283 -26.99 -1.64 -34.72
C GLN A 283 -26.86 -0.48 -35.70
N THR A 284 -26.21 0.62 -35.30
CA THR A 284 -25.99 1.79 -36.17
C THR A 284 -25.11 1.46 -37.38
N ARG A 285 -24.10 0.60 -37.21
CA ARG A 285 -23.30 0.07 -38.33
C ARG A 285 -24.13 -0.77 -39.30
N ALA A 286 -24.96 -1.68 -38.78
CA ALA A 286 -25.83 -2.51 -39.60
C ALA A 286 -26.84 -1.65 -40.39
N GLU A 287 -27.41 -0.63 -39.75
CA GLU A 287 -28.32 0.33 -40.40
C GLU A 287 -27.59 1.15 -41.48
N GLY A 288 -26.37 1.63 -41.22
CA GLY A 288 -25.56 2.32 -42.23
C GLY A 288 -25.22 1.43 -43.44
N GLN A 289 -24.94 0.15 -43.21
CA GLN A 289 -24.74 -0.82 -44.29
C GLN A 289 -26.02 -1.03 -45.10
N ARG A 290 -27.17 -1.17 -44.43
CA ARG A 290 -28.48 -1.29 -45.09
C ARG A 290 -28.78 -0.07 -45.97
N GLN A 291 -28.60 1.13 -45.44
CA GLN A 291 -28.79 2.37 -46.20
C GLN A 291 -27.85 2.43 -47.41
N THR A 292 -26.59 2.03 -47.26
CA THR A 292 -25.64 1.99 -48.39
C THR A 292 -26.13 1.06 -49.50
N GLN A 293 -26.62 -0.12 -49.16
CA GLN A 293 -27.20 -1.07 -50.12
C GLN A 293 -28.45 -0.50 -50.82
N GLU A 294 -29.32 0.19 -50.07
CA GLU A 294 -30.51 0.85 -50.62
C GLU A 294 -30.14 2.00 -51.57
N TYR A 295 -29.13 2.81 -51.22
CA TYR A 295 -28.60 3.86 -52.08
C TYR A 295 -27.99 3.29 -53.37
N GLU A 296 -27.22 2.20 -53.29
CA GLU A 296 -26.67 1.52 -54.47
C GLU A 296 -27.79 0.98 -55.37
N ALA A 297 -28.83 0.38 -54.79
CA ALA A 297 -29.99 -0.11 -55.54
C ALA A 297 -30.73 1.04 -56.25
N LEU A 298 -30.95 2.16 -55.55
CA LEU A 298 -31.60 3.34 -56.12
C LEU A 298 -30.75 3.97 -57.23
N LEU A 299 -29.43 4.05 -57.04
CA LEU A 299 -28.49 4.53 -58.05
C LEU A 299 -28.56 3.65 -59.31
N ASN A 300 -28.60 2.33 -59.15
CA ASN A 300 -28.75 1.41 -60.27
C ASN A 300 -30.05 1.63 -61.05
N VAL A 301 -31.16 1.90 -60.35
CA VAL A 301 -32.44 2.26 -60.99
C VAL A 301 -32.35 3.60 -61.72
N LYS A 302 -31.74 4.62 -61.09
CA LYS A 302 -31.52 5.93 -61.72
C LYS A 302 -30.73 5.80 -63.02
N VAL A 303 -29.63 5.05 -63.01
CA VAL A 303 -28.79 4.82 -64.20
C VAL A 303 -29.59 4.13 -65.31
N LYS A 304 -30.44 3.16 -64.99
CA LYS A 304 -31.34 2.52 -65.95
C LYS A 304 -32.35 3.51 -66.55
N LEU A 305 -33.01 4.32 -65.73
CA LEU A 305 -33.95 5.33 -66.18
C LEU A 305 -33.28 6.42 -67.04
N GLU A 306 -32.06 6.83 -66.69
CA GLU A 306 -31.27 7.77 -67.51
C GLU A 306 -30.94 7.17 -68.87
N ALA A 307 -30.61 5.88 -68.94
CA ALA A 307 -30.42 5.17 -70.19
C ALA A 307 -31.71 5.14 -71.04
N GLU A 308 -32.86 4.82 -70.43
CA GLU A 308 -34.17 4.86 -71.09
C GLU A 308 -34.49 6.27 -71.63
N ILE A 309 -34.33 7.32 -70.82
CA ILE A 309 -34.53 8.71 -71.27
C ILE A 309 -33.62 9.06 -72.46
N ASN A 310 -32.35 8.64 -72.42
CA ASN A 310 -31.44 8.87 -73.53
C ASN A 310 -31.84 8.11 -74.81
N THR A 311 -32.45 6.93 -74.68
CA THR A 311 -33.03 6.23 -75.84
C THR A 311 -34.27 6.94 -76.37
N TYR A 312 -35.16 7.43 -75.48
CA TYR A 312 -36.32 8.22 -75.89
C TYR A 312 -35.94 9.54 -76.56
N ARG A 313 -34.90 10.23 -76.08
CA ARG A 313 -34.37 11.45 -76.72
C ARG A 313 -33.84 11.18 -78.13
N ARG A 314 -33.04 10.12 -78.31
CA ARG A 314 -32.57 9.69 -79.65
C ARG A 314 -33.74 9.42 -80.59
N LEU A 315 -34.75 8.69 -80.13
CA LEU A 315 -35.98 8.43 -80.90
C LEU A 315 -36.75 9.70 -81.33
N LEU A 316 -36.70 10.76 -80.53
CA LEU A 316 -37.38 12.03 -80.79
C LEU A 316 -36.56 12.98 -81.68
N GLU A 317 -35.24 12.96 -81.57
CA GLU A 317 -34.32 13.78 -82.35
C GLU A 317 -34.03 13.17 -83.74
N ASP A 318 -33.88 11.84 -83.83
CA ASP A 318 -33.61 11.09 -85.07
C ASP A 318 -34.91 10.56 -85.69
N GLY A 319 -35.79 11.46 -86.10
CA GLY A 319 -37.11 11.13 -86.66
C GLY A 319 -37.13 10.40 -88.01
N GLU A 320 -35.99 10.05 -88.61
CA GLU A 320 -35.95 9.46 -89.97
C GLU A 320 -35.12 8.17 -90.13
N ASP A 321 -34.32 7.71 -89.16
CA ASP A 321 -33.47 6.51 -89.30
C ASP A 321 -33.48 5.55 -88.07
N PHE A 322 -34.60 5.38 -87.37
CA PHE A 322 -34.67 4.41 -86.27
C PHE A 322 -34.86 2.96 -86.77
N SER A 323 -33.76 2.20 -86.86
CA SER A 323 -33.78 0.76 -87.06
C SER A 323 -34.04 0.03 -85.73
N LEU A 324 -35.07 -0.83 -85.70
CA LEU A 324 -35.47 -1.65 -84.54
C LEU A 324 -34.32 -2.51 -83.96
N GLY A 325 -33.23 -2.71 -84.70
CA GLY A 325 -32.03 -3.43 -84.26
C GLY A 325 -31.22 -2.73 -83.16
N ASP A 326 -31.15 -1.40 -83.17
CA ASP A 326 -30.29 -0.64 -82.23
C ASP A 326 -30.83 -0.65 -80.79
N ALA A 327 -32.15 -0.83 -80.62
CA ALA A 327 -32.78 -0.98 -79.31
C ALA A 327 -32.38 -2.31 -78.64
N LEU A 328 -32.22 -3.38 -79.42
CA LEU A 328 -31.90 -4.73 -78.94
C LEU A 328 -30.40 -4.91 -78.61
N ASP A 329 -29.51 -4.20 -79.30
CA ASP A 329 -28.08 -4.20 -78.98
C ASP A 329 -27.77 -3.43 -77.68
N SER A 330 -28.56 -2.39 -77.38
CA SER A 330 -28.42 -1.64 -76.12
C SER A 330 -28.78 -2.46 -74.87
N SER A 331 -29.70 -3.44 -75.00
CA SER A 331 -30.05 -4.37 -73.93
C SER A 331 -28.99 -5.46 -73.68
N THR A 332 -28.05 -5.67 -74.60
CA THR A 332 -27.06 -6.76 -74.52
C THR A 332 -25.67 -6.29 -74.06
N SER A 333 -25.38 -4.98 -74.12
CA SER A 333 -24.12 -4.44 -73.56
C SER A 333 -24.21 -4.28 -72.04
N ARG A 334 -24.07 -5.39 -71.31
CA ARG A 334 -23.70 -5.36 -69.89
C ARG A 334 -22.29 -4.78 -69.77
N GLN A 335 -22.20 -3.47 -69.61
CA GLN A 335 -20.96 -2.83 -69.16
C GLN A 335 -20.78 -3.15 -67.68
N SER A 336 -19.87 -4.06 -67.37
CA SER A 336 -19.42 -4.31 -66.00
C SER A 336 -18.37 -3.27 -65.66
N ILE A 337 -18.72 -2.30 -64.80
CA ILE A 337 -17.76 -1.36 -64.24
C ILE A 337 -17.08 -2.06 -63.07
N GLN A 338 -15.85 -2.50 -63.26
CA GLN A 338 -15.04 -3.06 -62.17
C GLN A 338 -14.23 -1.91 -61.56
N LYS A 339 -14.61 -1.50 -60.35
CA LYS A 339 -13.86 -0.52 -59.55
C LYS A 339 -12.96 -1.28 -58.59
N THR A 340 -11.66 -1.30 -58.87
CA THR A 340 -10.67 -1.92 -58.00
C THR A 340 -10.02 -0.82 -57.19
N THR A 341 -10.29 -0.81 -55.88
CA THR A 341 -9.72 0.18 -54.96
C THR A 341 -8.59 -0.50 -54.21
N THR A 342 -7.35 -0.17 -54.56
CA THR A 342 -6.16 -0.68 -53.87
C THR A 342 -5.80 0.25 -52.71
N LEU A 343 -5.94 -0.27 -51.49
CA LEU A 343 -5.57 0.44 -50.26
C LEU A 343 -4.20 -0.03 -49.79
N ARG A 344 -3.24 0.89 -49.70
CA ARG A 344 -1.93 0.63 -49.09
C ARG A 344 -1.97 1.07 -47.63
N LEU A 345 -1.94 0.07 -46.74
CA LEU A 345 -1.93 0.25 -45.28
C LEU A 345 -0.49 0.10 -44.76
N VAL A 346 -0.01 1.09 -44.01
CA VAL A 346 1.21 1.00 -43.19
C VAL A 346 0.80 1.43 -41.78
N ASP A 347 1.06 0.59 -40.78
CA ASP A 347 0.72 0.80 -39.36
C ASP A 347 -0.75 1.22 -39.09
N GLY A 348 -1.70 0.58 -39.77
CA GLY A 348 -3.14 0.72 -39.48
C GLY A 348 -3.80 2.02 -39.96
N LYS A 349 -3.09 2.90 -40.68
CA LYS A 349 -3.65 4.10 -41.32
C LYS A 349 -3.49 4.06 -42.85
N VAL A 350 -4.52 4.50 -43.57
CA VAL A 350 -4.57 4.52 -45.04
C VAL A 350 -3.75 5.72 -45.54
N VAL A 351 -2.63 5.47 -46.22
CA VAL A 351 -1.68 6.52 -46.66
C VAL A 351 -1.87 6.93 -48.12
N SER A 352 -2.49 6.07 -48.94
CA SER A 352 -2.88 6.43 -50.31
C SER A 352 -4.04 5.56 -50.79
N GLU A 353 -5.06 6.18 -51.36
CA GLU A 353 -6.17 5.52 -52.04
C GLU A 353 -6.10 5.87 -53.52
N THR A 354 -5.84 4.87 -54.36
CA THR A 354 -5.92 5.00 -55.82
C THR A 354 -7.11 4.19 -56.30
N SER A 355 -8.08 4.86 -56.91
CA SER A 355 -9.26 4.22 -57.49
C SER A 355 -9.13 4.21 -59.00
N ASP A 356 -8.98 3.02 -59.58
CA ASP A 356 -8.96 2.81 -61.02
C ASP A 356 -10.29 2.23 -61.47
N THR A 357 -10.98 2.94 -62.36
CA THR A 357 -12.27 2.53 -62.92
C THR A 357 -12.05 2.08 -64.35
N LYS A 358 -12.14 0.76 -64.58
CA LYS A 358 -12.06 0.20 -65.92
C LYS A 358 -13.46 -0.19 -66.40
N VAL A 359 -13.87 0.41 -67.51
CA VAL A 359 -15.13 0.06 -68.18
C VAL A 359 -14.81 -1.06 -69.18
N LEU A 360 -15.19 -2.29 -68.83
CA LEU A 360 -15.08 -3.42 -69.73
C LEU A 360 -16.41 -3.56 -70.50
N ARG A 361 -16.30 -3.41 -71.83
CA ARG A 361 -17.40 -3.61 -72.76
C ARG A 361 -17.27 -5.04 -73.29
N HIS A 362 -18.25 -5.90 -72.98
CA HIS A 362 -18.34 -7.24 -73.55
C HIS A 362 -19.00 -7.21 -74.91
#